data_AF-A0A4Y9J875-F1
#
_entry.id   AF-A0A4Y9J875-F1
#
_cell.length_a   1.000
_cell.length_b   1.000
_cell.length_c   1.000
_cell.angle_alpha   90.00
_cell.angle_beta   90.00
_cell.angle_gamma   90.00
#
_symmetry.space_group_name_H-M   'P 1'
#
loop_
_entity.id
_entity.type
_entity.pdbx_description
1 polymer ?
#
loop_
_entity_poly.entity_id
_entity_poly.type
_entity_poly.pdbx_seq_one_letter_code
_entity_poly.pdbx_strand_id
1 'polypeptide(L)'
;MKEQIQAIFKNKKVIAGLVAGVVVLGTGGYVLSQPASKPASAPKVEQGTSSSSVDKEAELMKKAEKAVKLLEDNQVKENVSPAETAVKGLKAGDSKDKLTKRIDAVKANMAKKEAEAKLAKDAEAAVAKLEAEQVDGNIQPAQTATDKVVDKTTKGKLQHRINLVKDAIAARAAQAAAQAQAQAQAQAEEEARAAAEAQAVQQAQVQEQPAYQAPAQTTGGDYTPPAQALAQQPQQKLTQDQIQQQVDDAAANFNNGTYDY
;
A
#
# COMPACT_ATOMS: atom_id res chain seq x y z
N MET A 1 -16.53 -1.13 -35.57
CA MET A 1 -15.45 -0.18 -35.27
C MET A 1 -14.86 -0.53 -33.89
N LYS A 2 -14.13 -1.62 -33.59
CA LYS A 2 -13.15 -2.48 -34.29
C LYS A 2 -12.22 -1.70 -35.19
N GLU A 3 -11.16 -1.19 -34.59
CA GLU A 3 -9.86 -0.77 -35.15
C GLU A 3 -9.35 0.46 -34.38
N GLN A 4 -8.58 0.24 -33.30
CA GLN A 4 -7.45 1.08 -32.86
C GLN A 4 -6.80 0.37 -31.66
N ILE A 5 -6.26 -0.84 -31.89
CA ILE A 5 -5.23 -1.42 -31.04
C ILE A 5 -4.02 -1.54 -31.94
N GLN A 6 -3.05 -0.63 -31.82
CA GLN A 6 -1.62 -0.89 -31.98
C GLN A 6 -0.77 0.40 -31.89
N ALA A 7 0.46 0.20 -31.39
CA ALA A 7 1.57 1.14 -31.21
C ALA A 7 1.43 2.03 -29.95
N ILE A 8 2.27 1.93 -28.91
CA ILE A 8 3.73 2.06 -28.93
C ILE A 8 4.31 1.30 -27.72
N PHE A 9 4.80 0.07 -27.91
CA PHE A 9 5.78 -0.56 -27.02
C PHE A 9 7.13 -0.56 -27.75
N LYS A 10 7.86 0.55 -27.64
CA LYS A 10 9.25 0.66 -28.11
C LYS A 10 10.06 1.25 -26.97
N ASN A 11 10.60 0.36 -26.14
CA ASN A 11 11.94 0.47 -25.53
C ASN A 11 12.28 -0.84 -24.78
N LYS A 12 12.50 -1.91 -25.55
CA LYS A 12 13.29 -3.07 -25.12
C LYS A 12 14.66 -2.98 -25.79
N LYS A 13 15.66 -2.42 -25.10
CA LYS A 13 17.05 -2.74 -25.38
C LYS A 13 17.42 -3.95 -24.52
N VAL A 14 17.19 -5.13 -25.08
CA VAL A 14 17.80 -6.38 -24.63
C VAL A 14 19.23 -6.37 -25.15
N ILE A 15 20.21 -6.26 -24.25
CA ILE A 15 21.61 -6.54 -24.57
C ILE A 15 21.80 -8.04 -24.32
N ALA A 16 21.66 -8.81 -25.39
CA ALA A 16 22.01 -10.21 -25.45
C ALA A 16 23.26 -10.36 -26.34
N GLY A 17 24.25 -11.09 -25.82
CA GLY A 17 25.28 -11.77 -26.63
C GLY A 17 26.67 -11.17 -26.60
N LEU A 18 27.60 -11.81 -25.87
CA LEU A 18 28.73 -12.51 -26.50
C LEU A 18 29.44 -13.44 -25.49
N VAL A 19 29.02 -14.70 -25.47
CA VAL A 19 29.84 -15.80 -24.97
C VAL A 19 30.67 -16.27 -26.17
N ALA A 20 31.96 -15.95 -26.16
CA ALA A 20 32.96 -16.61 -26.99
C ALA A 20 33.97 -17.25 -26.04
N GLY A 21 33.91 -18.58 -25.96
CA GLY A 21 34.91 -19.37 -25.28
C GLY A 21 36.25 -19.26 -26.00
N VAL A 22 37.31 -18.96 -25.25
CA VAL A 22 38.68 -19.26 -25.65
C VAL A 22 39.18 -20.32 -24.68
N VAL A 23 39.04 -21.56 -25.13
CA VAL A 23 39.64 -22.75 -24.55
C VAL A 23 41.00 -22.94 -25.23
N VAL A 24 42.04 -22.92 -24.39
CA VAL A 24 43.33 -23.63 -24.51
C VAL A 24 44.25 -23.22 -25.65
N LEU A 25 45.50 -22.91 -25.30
CA LEU A 25 46.68 -23.67 -25.76
C LEU A 25 47.87 -23.31 -24.87
N GLY A 26 48.27 -24.27 -24.05
CA GLY A 26 49.55 -24.23 -23.37
C GLY A 26 50.69 -24.34 -24.39
N THR A 27 51.67 -23.47 -24.26
CA THR A 27 53.00 -23.69 -24.80
C THR A 27 53.96 -23.67 -23.63
N GLY A 28 54.31 -24.87 -23.17
CA GLY A 28 55.45 -25.09 -22.30
C GLY A 28 56.69 -24.51 -22.96
N GLY A 29 57.46 -23.72 -22.20
CA GLY A 29 58.77 -23.28 -22.59
C GLY A 29 59.68 -24.50 -22.74
N TYR A 30 59.99 -24.85 -23.98
CA TYR A 30 61.11 -25.71 -24.34
C TYR A 30 62.40 -24.97 -23.96
N VAL A 31 63.11 -25.48 -22.95
CA VAL A 31 64.51 -25.11 -22.71
C VAL A 31 65.38 -25.97 -23.63
N LEU A 32 65.79 -25.40 -24.76
CA LEU A 32 66.73 -26.06 -25.66
C LEU A 32 68.16 -25.88 -25.14
N SER A 33 68.75 -27.02 -24.77
CA SER A 33 70.15 -27.24 -24.44
C SER A 33 71.08 -26.86 -25.60
N GLN A 34 72.16 -26.15 -25.32
CA GLN A 34 73.39 -26.17 -26.12
C GLN A 34 74.59 -26.52 -25.23
N PRO A 35 75.50 -27.40 -25.69
CA PRO A 35 76.66 -27.83 -24.92
C PRO A 35 77.89 -26.93 -25.11
N ALA A 36 78.57 -26.77 -23.98
CA ALA A 36 79.93 -26.30 -23.67
C ALA A 36 80.98 -26.06 -24.78
N SER A 37 81.72 -24.96 -24.61
CA SER A 37 83.18 -24.89 -24.78
C SER A 37 83.80 -23.91 -23.75
N LYS A 38 84.19 -24.48 -22.61
CA LYS A 38 85.29 -24.23 -21.63
C LYS A 38 86.38 -23.16 -21.95
N PRO A 39 87.26 -22.76 -21.00
CA PRO A 39 87.07 -21.93 -19.78
C PRO A 39 88.11 -20.77 -19.67
N ALA A 40 87.91 -19.74 -18.83
CA ALA A 40 88.98 -19.06 -18.09
C ALA A 40 88.47 -17.86 -17.26
N SER A 41 88.98 -17.79 -16.02
CA SER A 41 89.18 -16.59 -15.20
C SER A 41 87.96 -15.96 -14.50
N ALA A 42 87.76 -16.37 -13.25
CA ALA A 42 87.40 -15.47 -12.15
C ALA A 42 88.73 -14.91 -11.56
N PRO A 43 88.78 -13.71 -10.92
CA PRO A 43 87.76 -13.34 -9.94
C PRO A 43 87.38 -11.84 -9.82
N LYS A 44 86.21 -11.68 -9.20
CA LYS A 44 85.87 -10.71 -8.15
C LYS A 44 85.30 -9.32 -8.53
N VAL A 45 83.97 -9.31 -8.45
CA VAL A 45 83.10 -8.30 -7.79
C VAL A 45 83.00 -6.95 -8.50
N GLU A 46 82.14 -6.92 -9.52
CA GLU A 46 81.22 -5.80 -9.68
C GLU A 46 80.06 -5.98 -8.69
N GLN A 47 80.10 -5.21 -7.60
CA GLN A 47 78.93 -5.02 -6.75
C GLN A 47 78.01 -4.04 -7.47
N GLY A 48 77.25 -4.58 -8.43
CA GLY A 48 76.12 -3.90 -9.04
C GLY A 48 75.09 -3.53 -7.98
N THR A 49 74.92 -2.23 -7.80
CA THR A 49 73.69 -1.52 -7.46
C THR A 49 72.60 -2.34 -6.76
N SER A 50 72.61 -2.28 -5.42
CA SER A 50 71.43 -2.53 -4.58
C SER A 50 70.37 -1.43 -4.83
N SER A 51 69.58 -1.53 -5.91
CA SER A 51 68.44 -0.60 -6.15
C SER A 51 67.10 -1.28 -6.48
N SER A 52 67.05 -2.60 -6.69
CA SER A 52 65.85 -3.28 -7.22
C SER A 52 64.66 -3.43 -6.25
N SER A 53 64.83 -3.15 -4.95
CA SER A 53 63.76 -3.26 -3.95
C SER A 53 62.88 -2.02 -3.86
N VAL A 54 63.44 -0.83 -4.14
CA VAL A 54 62.72 0.45 -4.06
C VAL A 54 61.78 0.63 -5.25
N ASP A 55 62.22 0.25 -6.45
CA ASP A 55 61.40 0.32 -7.68
C ASP A 55 60.16 -0.56 -7.59
N LYS A 56 60.31 -1.76 -7.00
CA LYS A 56 59.20 -2.70 -6.83
C LYS A 56 58.17 -2.22 -5.80
N GLU A 57 58.63 -1.53 -4.76
CA GLU A 57 57.76 -0.95 -3.74
C GLU A 57 57.01 0.28 -4.25
N ALA A 58 57.66 1.13 -5.02
CA ALA A 58 57.02 2.28 -5.68
C ALA A 58 55.93 1.83 -6.68
N GLU A 59 56.19 0.79 -7.48
CA GLU A 59 55.19 0.24 -8.40
C GLU A 59 54.00 -0.41 -7.67
N LEU A 60 54.25 -1.11 -6.55
CA LEU A 60 53.17 -1.63 -5.70
C LEU A 60 52.33 -0.50 -5.10
N MET A 61 52.97 0.57 -4.62
CA MET A 61 52.28 1.74 -4.07
C MET A 61 51.40 2.42 -5.13
N LYS A 62 51.93 2.64 -6.34
CA LYS A 62 51.18 3.20 -7.47
C LYS A 62 50.00 2.31 -7.88
N LYS A 63 50.18 0.98 -7.86
CA LYS A 63 49.09 0.03 -8.13
C LYS A 63 48.00 0.11 -7.06
N ALA A 64 48.37 0.19 -5.78
CA ALA A 64 47.44 0.33 -4.68
C ALA A 64 46.68 1.66 -4.73
N GLU A 65 47.36 2.77 -4.99
CA GLU A 65 46.72 4.08 -5.16
C GLU A 65 45.72 4.10 -6.32
N LYS A 66 46.07 3.52 -7.47
CA LYS A 66 45.16 3.40 -8.61
C LYS A 66 43.93 2.57 -8.27
N ALA A 67 44.10 1.44 -7.57
CA ALA A 67 42.98 0.58 -7.19
C ALA A 67 42.05 1.27 -6.17
N VAL A 68 42.61 1.98 -5.18
CA VAL A 68 41.81 2.75 -4.21
C VAL A 68 41.11 3.92 -4.89
N LYS A 69 41.78 4.65 -5.79
CA LYS A 69 41.16 5.73 -6.56
C LYS A 69 40.03 5.21 -7.45
N LEU A 70 40.20 4.07 -8.09
CA LEU A 70 39.14 3.43 -8.87
C LEU A 70 37.93 3.07 -8.00
N LEU A 71 38.15 2.58 -6.78
CA LEU A 71 37.07 2.29 -5.82
C LEU A 71 36.37 3.57 -5.33
N GLU A 72 37.10 4.66 -5.13
CA GLU A 72 36.53 5.96 -4.76
C GLU A 72 35.69 6.59 -5.87
N ASP A 73 36.20 6.57 -7.10
CA ASP A 73 35.51 7.10 -8.29
C ASP A 73 34.33 6.20 -8.67
N ASN A 74 34.47 4.89 -8.51
CA ASN A 74 33.46 3.88 -8.82
C ASN A 74 33.20 2.98 -7.60
N GLN A 75 32.33 3.46 -6.72
CA GLN A 75 31.94 2.80 -5.47
C GLN A 75 31.01 1.58 -5.73
N VAL A 76 31.56 0.55 -6.37
CA VAL A 76 30.89 -0.72 -6.68
C VAL A 76 31.62 -1.89 -6.01
N LYS A 77 30.87 -2.95 -5.66
CA LYS A 77 31.39 -4.06 -4.83
C LYS A 77 32.56 -4.78 -5.51
N GLU A 78 32.58 -4.78 -6.84
CA GLU A 78 33.60 -5.39 -7.70
C GLU A 78 34.99 -4.72 -7.53
N ASN A 79 35.03 -3.44 -7.18
CA ASN A 79 36.29 -2.69 -7.00
C ASN A 79 36.89 -2.81 -5.59
N VAL A 80 36.11 -3.33 -4.63
CA VAL A 80 36.53 -3.45 -3.23
C VAL A 80 37.67 -4.47 -3.09
N SER A 81 37.48 -5.68 -3.61
CA SER A 81 38.46 -6.77 -3.47
C SER A 81 39.81 -6.47 -4.15
N PRO A 82 39.85 -5.90 -5.38
CA PRO A 82 41.11 -5.45 -5.99
C PRO A 82 41.85 -4.39 -5.18
N ALA A 83 41.14 -3.41 -4.60
CA ALA A 83 41.74 -2.37 -3.77
C ALA A 83 42.34 -2.95 -2.48
N GLU A 84 41.60 -3.81 -1.77
CA GLU A 84 42.09 -4.48 -0.57
C GLU A 84 43.32 -5.35 -0.85
N THR A 85 43.27 -6.12 -1.94
CA THR A 85 44.38 -7.00 -2.35
C THR A 85 45.64 -6.19 -2.66
N ALA A 86 45.49 -5.06 -3.37
CA ALA A 86 46.61 -4.20 -3.70
C ALA A 86 47.23 -3.52 -2.46
N VAL A 87 46.40 -3.05 -1.52
CA VAL A 87 46.87 -2.45 -0.25
C VAL A 87 47.50 -3.49 0.68
N LYS A 88 46.95 -4.73 0.72
CA LYS A 88 47.50 -5.81 1.54
C LYS A 88 48.93 -6.18 1.15
N GLY A 89 49.27 -6.06 -0.13
CA GLY A 89 50.61 -6.29 -0.69
C GLY A 89 51.66 -5.22 -0.34
N LEU A 90 51.27 -4.09 0.27
CA LEU A 90 52.22 -3.07 0.74
C LEU A 90 52.85 -3.47 2.07
N LYS A 91 54.08 -2.99 2.30
CA LYS A 91 54.73 -3.05 3.62
C LYS A 91 53.93 -2.21 4.63
N ALA A 92 54.03 -2.58 5.90
CA ALA A 92 53.40 -1.83 6.98
C ALA A 92 54.00 -0.42 7.07
N GLY A 93 53.15 0.58 7.26
CA GLY A 93 53.53 1.98 7.33
C GLY A 93 52.38 2.91 6.98
N ASP A 94 52.60 4.21 7.16
CA ASP A 94 51.56 5.24 7.08
C ASP A 94 50.76 5.24 5.78
N SER A 95 51.41 4.94 4.65
CA SER A 95 50.75 4.87 3.34
C SER A 95 49.75 3.72 3.26
N LYS A 96 50.09 2.55 3.82
CA LYS A 96 49.18 1.39 3.86
C LYS A 96 47.98 1.71 4.76
N ASP A 97 48.22 2.33 5.91
CA ASP A 97 47.18 2.70 6.87
C ASP A 97 46.24 3.75 6.28
N LYS A 98 46.79 4.75 5.57
CA LYS A 98 46.01 5.77 4.86
C LYS A 98 45.12 5.16 3.78
N LEU A 99 45.66 4.26 2.96
CA LEU A 99 44.89 3.59 1.91
C LEU A 99 43.81 2.66 2.48
N THR A 100 44.11 1.98 3.59
CA THR A 100 43.15 1.13 4.29
C THR A 100 41.97 1.95 4.82
N LYS A 101 42.24 3.07 5.50
CA LYS A 101 41.19 3.99 5.98
C LYS A 101 40.30 4.53 4.86
N ARG A 102 40.87 4.80 3.68
CA ARG A 102 40.10 5.22 2.49
C ARG A 102 39.16 4.12 2.01
N ILE A 103 39.64 2.88 1.92
CA ILE A 103 38.79 1.72 1.57
C ILE A 103 37.65 1.56 2.58
N ASP A 104 37.93 1.63 3.88
CA ASP A 104 36.92 1.50 4.92
C ASP A 104 35.85 2.61 4.85
N ALA A 105 36.28 3.85 4.60
CA ALA A 105 35.36 4.97 4.39
C ALA A 105 34.46 4.77 3.17
N VAL A 106 35.00 4.26 2.05
CA VAL A 106 34.19 3.96 0.85
C VAL A 106 33.19 2.83 1.16
N LYS A 107 33.61 1.75 1.81
CA LYS A 107 32.70 0.65 2.20
C LYS A 107 31.57 1.13 3.11
N ALA A 108 31.87 1.96 4.09
CA ALA A 108 30.86 2.54 4.98
C ALA A 108 29.85 3.39 4.21
N ASN A 109 30.31 4.20 3.25
CA ASN A 109 29.44 5.00 2.39
C ASN A 109 28.55 4.12 1.50
N MET A 110 29.13 3.09 0.88
CA MET A 110 28.38 2.12 0.06
C MET A 110 27.29 1.41 0.88
N ALA A 111 27.62 0.94 2.08
CA ALA A 111 26.65 0.30 2.97
C ALA A 111 25.51 1.25 3.36
N LYS A 112 25.83 2.52 3.64
CA LYS A 112 24.83 3.56 3.89
C LYS A 112 23.91 3.78 2.68
N LYS A 113 24.48 3.94 1.47
CA LYS A 113 23.70 4.10 0.23
C LYS A 113 22.79 2.89 -0.04
N GLU A 114 23.28 1.68 0.20
CA GLU A 114 22.50 0.46 0.03
C GLU A 114 21.32 0.39 1.03
N ALA A 115 21.57 0.75 2.30
CA ALA A 115 20.51 0.83 3.30
C ALA A 115 19.46 1.90 2.95
N GLU A 116 19.87 3.08 2.51
CA GLU A 116 18.97 4.15 2.06
C GLU A 116 18.14 3.72 0.85
N ALA A 117 18.75 3.04 -0.13
CA ALA A 117 18.05 2.50 -1.30
C ALA A 117 17.03 1.43 -0.91
N LYS A 118 17.33 0.59 0.09
CA LYS A 118 16.37 -0.39 0.61
C LYS A 118 15.17 0.30 1.27
N LEU A 119 15.40 1.33 2.07
CA LEU A 119 14.32 2.09 2.71
C LEU A 119 13.40 2.76 1.66
N ALA A 120 13.99 3.31 0.59
CA ALA A 120 13.21 3.87 -0.52
C ALA A 120 12.34 2.81 -1.21
N LYS A 121 12.90 1.63 -1.52
CA LYS A 121 12.13 0.51 -2.12
C LYS A 121 11.02 0.00 -1.20
N ASP A 122 11.30 -0.16 0.09
CA ASP A 122 10.31 -0.61 1.06
C ASP A 122 9.14 0.40 1.16
N ALA A 123 9.44 1.70 1.11
CA ALA A 123 8.44 2.75 1.07
C ALA A 123 7.62 2.77 -0.23
N GLU A 124 8.27 2.64 -1.39
CA GLU A 124 7.58 2.51 -2.68
C GLU A 124 6.64 1.32 -2.71
N ALA A 125 7.07 0.16 -2.18
CA ALA A 125 6.24 -1.03 -2.11
C ALA A 125 5.03 -0.84 -1.18
N ALA A 126 5.23 -0.21 -0.01
CA ALA A 126 4.14 0.06 0.92
C ALA A 126 3.11 1.06 0.36
N VAL A 127 3.57 2.11 -0.34
CA VAL A 127 2.68 3.07 -1.01
C VAL A 127 1.96 2.42 -2.19
N ALA A 128 2.64 1.60 -3.00
CA ALA A 128 1.99 0.86 -4.08
C ALA A 128 0.91 -0.10 -3.54
N LYS A 129 1.17 -0.75 -2.40
CA LYS A 129 0.15 -1.56 -1.71
C LYS A 129 -1.05 -0.73 -1.27
N LEU A 130 -0.84 0.43 -0.65
CA LEU A 130 -1.93 1.33 -0.26
C LEU A 130 -2.75 1.81 -1.48
N GLU A 131 -2.10 2.10 -2.60
CA GLU A 131 -2.78 2.53 -3.83
C GLU A 131 -3.63 1.41 -4.45
N ALA A 132 -3.13 0.17 -4.43
CA ALA A 132 -3.84 -0.99 -4.95
C ALA A 132 -4.98 -1.42 -4.00
N GLU A 133 -4.69 -1.42 -2.70
CA GLU A 133 -5.60 -1.79 -1.63
C GLU A 133 -5.91 -0.55 -0.79
N GLN A 134 -6.81 0.30 -1.31
CA GLN A 134 -7.24 1.56 -0.70
C GLN A 134 -8.12 1.29 0.54
N VAL A 135 -7.51 0.71 1.56
CA VAL A 135 -8.11 0.39 2.86
C VAL A 135 -7.32 1.10 3.95
N ASP A 136 -8.02 1.57 4.98
CA ASP A 136 -7.41 2.38 6.04
C ASP A 136 -6.24 1.70 6.74
N GLY A 137 -6.30 0.36 6.87
CA GLY A 137 -5.24 -0.45 7.49
C GLY A 137 -3.87 -0.36 6.79
N ASN A 138 -3.83 0.04 5.51
CA ASN A 138 -2.57 0.19 4.76
C ASN A 138 -1.94 1.59 4.86
N ILE A 139 -2.65 2.56 5.43
CA ILE A 139 -2.18 3.95 5.53
C ILE A 139 -0.96 4.06 6.45
N GLN A 140 -1.08 3.55 7.68
CA GLN A 140 0.00 3.64 8.68
C GLN A 140 1.29 2.94 8.25
N PRO A 141 1.25 1.71 7.69
CA PRO A 141 2.44 1.08 7.11
C PRO A 141 3.12 1.92 6.02
N ALA A 142 2.34 2.51 5.11
CA ALA A 142 2.88 3.35 4.03
C ALA A 142 3.54 4.63 4.56
N GLN A 143 2.92 5.29 5.55
CA GLN A 143 3.48 6.46 6.23
C GLN A 143 4.78 6.11 6.96
N THR A 144 4.76 5.05 7.77
CA THR A 144 5.93 4.60 8.54
C THR A 144 7.11 4.26 7.64
N ALA A 145 6.88 3.59 6.51
CA ALA A 145 7.94 3.28 5.56
C ALA A 145 8.47 4.55 4.87
N THR A 146 7.57 5.43 4.43
CA THR A 146 7.92 6.72 3.81
C THR A 146 8.70 7.63 4.75
N ASP A 147 8.42 7.59 6.05
CA ASP A 147 9.11 8.46 7.00
C ASP A 147 10.59 8.13 7.19
N LYS A 148 10.97 6.86 6.92
CA LYS A 148 12.35 6.38 6.94
C LYS A 148 13.15 6.77 5.70
N VAL A 149 12.49 7.30 4.65
CA VAL A 149 13.17 7.71 3.42
C VAL A 149 13.97 8.99 3.66
N VAL A 150 15.28 8.92 3.37
CA VAL A 150 16.22 10.03 3.58
C VAL A 150 16.13 11.07 2.46
N ASP A 151 15.98 10.64 1.20
CA ASP A 151 15.87 11.55 0.06
C ASP A 151 14.55 12.35 0.14
N LYS A 152 14.67 13.66 0.36
CA LYS A 152 13.53 14.55 0.60
C LYS A 152 12.58 14.59 -0.60
N THR A 153 13.10 14.52 -1.82
CA THR A 153 12.29 14.56 -3.04
C THR A 153 11.43 13.30 -3.16
N THR A 154 12.04 12.13 -2.95
CA THR A 154 11.36 10.83 -2.96
C THR A 154 10.33 10.77 -1.83
N LYS A 155 10.71 11.16 -0.61
CA LYS A 155 9.80 11.24 0.54
C LYS A 155 8.59 12.13 0.25
N GLY A 156 8.80 13.33 -0.31
CA GLY A 156 7.71 14.25 -0.66
C GLY A 156 6.74 13.67 -1.70
N LYS A 157 7.25 13.01 -2.74
CA LYS A 157 6.42 12.34 -3.74
C LYS A 157 5.57 11.21 -3.14
N LEU A 158 6.17 10.39 -2.28
CA LEU A 158 5.47 9.29 -1.61
C LEU A 158 4.41 9.81 -0.63
N GLN A 159 4.73 10.85 0.15
CA GLN A 159 3.76 11.50 1.04
C GLN A 159 2.58 12.09 0.27
N HIS A 160 2.84 12.73 -0.87
CA HIS A 160 1.77 13.26 -1.72
C HIS A 160 0.83 12.15 -2.21
N ARG A 161 1.37 11.04 -2.71
CA ARG A 161 0.58 9.87 -3.13
C ARG A 161 -0.27 9.30 -1.99
N ILE A 162 0.30 9.16 -0.79
CA ILE A 162 -0.43 8.71 0.40
C ILE A 162 -1.63 9.62 0.69
N ASN A 163 -1.45 10.95 0.61
CA ASN A 163 -2.53 11.89 0.88
C ASN A 163 -3.65 11.80 -0.16
N LEU A 164 -3.31 11.66 -1.45
CA LEU A 164 -4.32 11.45 -2.49
C LEU A 164 -5.15 10.18 -2.26
N VAL A 165 -4.52 9.09 -1.82
CA VAL A 165 -5.24 7.86 -1.51
C VAL A 165 -6.14 8.03 -0.28
N LYS A 166 -5.67 8.73 0.77
CA LYS A 166 -6.51 9.06 1.93
C LYS A 166 -7.75 9.83 1.53
N ASP A 167 -7.60 10.85 0.68
CA ASP A 167 -8.71 11.66 0.20
C ASP A 167 -9.70 10.81 -0.62
N ALA A 168 -9.19 9.90 -1.46
CA ALA A 168 -10.02 8.98 -2.23
C ALA A 168 -10.81 7.99 -1.33
N ILE A 169 -10.18 7.46 -0.28
CA ILE A 169 -10.85 6.60 0.70
C ILE A 169 -11.98 7.36 1.40
N ALA A 170 -11.70 8.57 1.89
CA ALA A 170 -12.69 9.41 2.55
C ALA A 170 -13.87 9.76 1.62
N ALA A 171 -13.58 10.12 0.37
CA ALA A 171 -14.61 10.42 -0.63
C ALA A 171 -15.50 9.21 -0.91
N ARG A 172 -14.91 8.01 -1.06
CA ARG A 172 -15.68 6.77 -1.24
C ARG A 172 -16.55 6.45 -0.02
N ALA A 173 -16.02 6.64 1.20
CA ALA A 173 -16.78 6.42 2.43
C ALA A 173 -17.97 7.38 2.53
N ALA A 174 -17.78 8.67 2.21
CA ALA A 174 -18.85 9.66 2.19
C ALA A 174 -19.93 9.33 1.14
N GLN A 175 -19.52 8.91 -0.05
CA GLN A 175 -20.45 8.49 -1.10
C GLN A 175 -21.27 7.25 -0.70
N ALA A 176 -20.62 6.26 -0.08
CA ALA A 176 -21.31 5.07 0.41
C ALA A 176 -22.33 5.41 1.52
N ALA A 177 -21.97 6.30 2.44
CA ALA A 177 -22.88 6.77 3.49
C ALA A 177 -24.09 7.52 2.91
N ALA A 178 -23.87 8.41 1.94
CA ALA A 178 -24.96 9.13 1.26
C ALA A 178 -25.89 8.18 0.49
N GLN A 179 -25.34 7.17 -0.20
CA GLN A 179 -26.13 6.15 -0.89
C GLN A 179 -26.95 5.30 0.09
N ALA A 180 -26.39 4.90 1.22
CA ALA A 180 -27.11 4.15 2.25
C ALA A 180 -28.26 4.97 2.85
N GLN A 181 -28.05 6.28 3.10
CA GLN A 181 -29.10 7.17 3.58
C GLN A 181 -30.23 7.33 2.56
N ALA A 182 -29.90 7.53 1.28
CA ALA A 182 -30.90 7.65 0.22
C ALA A 182 -31.72 6.35 0.07
N GLN A 183 -31.07 5.18 0.18
CA GLN A 183 -31.74 3.89 0.16
C GLN A 183 -32.68 3.72 1.35
N ALA A 184 -32.24 4.07 2.56
CA ALA A 184 -33.07 3.99 3.75
C ALA A 184 -34.30 4.92 3.68
N GLN A 185 -34.14 6.13 3.13
CA GLN A 185 -35.25 7.06 2.91
C GLN A 185 -36.28 6.51 1.91
N ALA A 186 -35.81 5.98 0.78
CA ALA A 186 -36.69 5.38 -0.22
C ALA A 186 -37.47 4.18 0.35
N GLN A 187 -36.82 3.33 1.16
CA GLN A 187 -37.49 2.21 1.83
C GLN A 187 -38.53 2.68 2.85
N ALA A 188 -38.22 3.72 3.64
CA ALA A 188 -39.16 4.27 4.61
C ALA A 188 -40.39 4.92 3.93
N GLU A 189 -40.20 5.59 2.80
CA GLU A 189 -41.30 6.16 2.00
C GLU A 189 -42.19 5.07 1.39
N GLU A 190 -41.61 3.98 0.88
CA GLU A 190 -42.37 2.85 0.34
C GLU A 190 -43.19 2.14 1.44
N GLU A 191 -42.60 1.94 2.62
CA GLU A 191 -43.29 1.35 3.77
C GLU A 191 -44.42 2.27 4.29
N ALA A 192 -44.18 3.58 4.37
CA ALA A 192 -45.21 4.55 4.74
C ALA A 192 -46.37 4.56 3.72
N ARG A 193 -46.08 4.43 2.43
CA ARG A 193 -47.10 4.36 1.37
C ARG A 193 -47.92 3.07 1.45
N ALA A 194 -47.27 1.93 1.66
CA ALA A 194 -47.94 0.64 1.84
C ALA A 194 -48.84 0.64 3.09
N ALA A 195 -48.38 1.24 4.19
CA ALA A 195 -49.18 1.38 5.41
C ALA A 195 -50.41 2.28 5.20
N ALA A 196 -50.27 3.39 4.47
CA ALA A 196 -51.39 4.26 4.14
C ALA A 196 -52.44 3.56 3.26
N GLU A 197 -52.01 2.77 2.27
CA GLU A 197 -52.91 2.01 1.41
C GLU A 197 -53.66 0.92 2.20
N ALA A 198 -52.98 0.19 3.09
CA ALA A 198 -53.60 -0.80 3.96
C ALA A 198 -54.66 -0.20 4.91
N GLN A 199 -54.44 1.04 5.39
CA GLN A 199 -55.43 1.76 6.19
C GLN A 199 -56.64 2.22 5.35
N ALA A 200 -56.42 2.64 4.10
CA ALA A 200 -57.50 3.04 3.20
C ALA A 200 -58.44 1.87 2.85
N VAL A 201 -57.88 0.68 2.57
CA VAL A 201 -58.68 -0.53 2.27
C VAL A 201 -59.53 -0.96 3.47
N GLN A 202 -58.98 -0.86 4.70
CA GLN A 202 -59.76 -1.15 5.92
C GLN A 202 -60.92 -0.18 6.12
N GLN A 203 -60.79 1.10 5.78
CA GLN A 203 -61.91 2.05 5.88
C GLN A 203 -62.99 1.80 4.83
N ALA A 204 -62.63 1.35 3.62
CA ALA A 204 -63.59 1.04 2.56
C ALA A 204 -64.49 -0.16 2.89
N GLN A 205 -63.95 -1.22 3.52
CA GLN A 205 -64.74 -2.41 3.89
C GLN A 205 -65.80 -2.15 4.98
N VAL A 206 -65.67 -1.08 5.79
CA VAL A 206 -66.64 -0.74 6.85
C VAL A 206 -67.85 0.02 6.30
N GLN A 207 -67.73 0.68 5.12
CA GLN A 207 -68.84 1.42 4.50
C GLN A 207 -69.80 0.55 3.66
N GLU A 208 -69.43 -0.70 3.31
CA GLU A 208 -70.29 -1.60 2.53
C GLU A 208 -71.26 -2.45 3.37
N GLN A 209 -71.52 -2.12 4.65
CA GLN A 209 -72.62 -2.76 5.36
C GLN A 209 -73.95 -2.41 4.67
N PRO A 210 -74.74 -3.41 4.21
CA PRO A 210 -75.97 -3.13 3.48
C PRO A 210 -76.95 -2.42 4.42
N ALA A 211 -77.38 -1.23 4.03
CA ALA A 211 -78.49 -0.56 4.66
C ALA A 211 -79.75 -1.43 4.46
N TYR A 212 -80.12 -2.21 5.47
CA TYR A 212 -81.37 -2.94 5.49
C TYR A 212 -82.53 -1.94 5.41
N GLN A 213 -83.15 -1.85 4.23
CA GLN A 213 -84.41 -1.12 4.06
C GLN A 213 -85.53 -1.96 4.67
N ALA A 214 -86.15 -1.44 5.72
CA ALA A 214 -87.32 -2.06 6.34
C ALA A 214 -88.48 -2.08 5.33
N PRO A 215 -89.12 -3.23 5.06
CA PRO A 215 -90.25 -3.31 4.14
C PRO A 215 -91.46 -2.57 4.71
N ALA A 216 -92.12 -1.78 3.85
CA ALA A 216 -93.35 -1.07 4.18
C ALA A 216 -94.45 -2.06 4.59
N GLN A 217 -95.03 -1.85 5.77
CA GLN A 217 -96.13 -2.66 6.28
C GLN A 217 -97.43 -2.29 5.59
N THR A 218 -98.07 -3.27 4.96
CA THR A 218 -99.49 -3.22 4.59
C THR A 218 -100.26 -4.18 5.49
N THR A 219 -101.31 -3.65 6.08
CA THR A 219 -102.25 -4.19 7.07
C THR A 219 -102.70 -5.64 6.88
N GLY A 220 -102.66 -6.41 7.98
CA GLY A 220 -103.58 -7.52 8.25
C GLY A 220 -102.91 -8.84 8.68
N GLY A 221 -102.92 -9.13 9.99
CA GLY A 221 -102.68 -10.47 10.52
C GLY A 221 -101.69 -10.51 11.69
N ASP A 222 -102.14 -11.07 12.80
CA ASP A 222 -101.39 -11.27 14.05
C ASP A 222 -100.00 -11.86 13.85
N TYR A 223 -98.96 -11.09 14.17
CA TYR A 223 -97.60 -11.58 14.34
C TYR A 223 -96.91 -10.87 15.51
N THR A 224 -96.44 -11.66 16.48
CA THR A 224 -95.55 -11.23 17.55
C THR A 224 -94.12 -11.16 17.01
N PRO A 225 -93.44 -9.99 17.03
CA PRO A 225 -92.07 -9.88 16.53
C PRO A 225 -91.08 -10.54 17.49
N PRO A 226 -89.97 -11.14 17.01
CA PRO A 226 -88.88 -11.53 17.88
C PRO A 226 -88.21 -10.27 18.46
N ALA A 227 -87.70 -10.38 19.69
CA ALA A 227 -87.01 -9.31 20.39
C ALA A 227 -85.90 -8.72 19.51
N GLN A 228 -85.95 -7.40 19.32
CA GLN A 228 -84.90 -6.63 18.66
C GLN A 228 -83.58 -6.90 19.38
N ALA A 229 -82.63 -7.53 18.71
CA ALA A 229 -81.25 -7.49 19.14
C ALA A 229 -80.86 -6.00 19.20
N LEU A 230 -80.53 -5.52 20.41
CA LEU A 230 -80.02 -4.18 20.66
C LEU A 230 -79.02 -3.83 19.57
N ALA A 231 -79.36 -2.83 18.75
CA ALA A 231 -78.42 -2.25 17.81
C ALA A 231 -77.15 -1.95 18.60
N GLN A 232 -76.04 -2.61 18.24
CA GLN A 232 -74.75 -2.22 18.79
C GLN A 232 -74.58 -0.76 18.40
N GLN A 233 -74.58 0.13 19.40
CA GLN A 233 -74.25 1.53 19.18
C GLN A 233 -72.94 1.56 18.40
N PRO A 234 -72.83 2.39 17.34
CA PRO A 234 -71.55 2.57 16.69
C PRO A 234 -70.56 2.95 17.79
N GLN A 235 -69.54 2.11 18.00
CA GLN A 235 -68.41 2.43 18.85
C GLN A 235 -67.93 3.80 18.37
N GLN A 236 -68.19 4.84 19.17
CA GLN A 236 -67.81 6.20 18.81
C GLN A 236 -66.29 6.17 18.63
N LYS A 237 -65.83 6.28 17.38
CA LYS A 237 -64.41 6.48 17.08
C LYS A 237 -63.98 7.71 17.88
N LEU A 238 -63.06 7.52 18.83
CA LEU A 238 -62.38 8.64 19.46
C LEU A 238 -61.81 9.50 18.32
N THR A 239 -62.20 10.77 18.28
CA THR A 239 -61.64 11.71 17.32
C THR A 239 -60.14 11.86 17.58
N GLN A 240 -59.37 12.29 16.59
CA GLN A 240 -57.92 12.45 16.75
C GLN A 240 -57.57 13.37 17.93
N ASP A 241 -58.42 14.36 18.22
CA ASP A 241 -58.33 15.21 19.41
C ASP A 241 -58.48 14.44 20.73
N GLN A 242 -59.37 13.45 20.80
CA GLN A 242 -59.58 12.63 22.00
C GLN A 242 -58.41 11.66 22.25
N ILE A 243 -57.76 11.18 21.18
CA ILE A 243 -56.54 10.37 21.30
C ILE A 243 -55.40 11.23 21.82
N GLN A 244 -55.24 12.45 21.29
CA GLN A 244 -54.19 13.36 21.72
C GLN A 244 -54.38 13.76 23.20
N GLN A 245 -55.61 14.00 23.63
CA GLN A 245 -55.92 14.33 25.02
C GLN A 245 -55.61 13.17 25.99
N GLN A 246 -55.83 11.90 25.58
CA GLN A 246 -55.42 10.75 26.39
C GLN A 246 -53.89 10.59 26.50
N VAL A 247 -53.14 10.95 25.46
CA VAL A 247 -51.67 10.91 25.49
C VAL A 247 -51.13 12.01 26.41
N ASP A 248 -51.72 13.20 26.38
CA ASP A 248 -51.32 14.32 27.23
C ASP A 248 -51.67 14.06 28.70
N ASP A 249 -52.84 13.47 28.99
CA ASP A 249 -53.23 13.03 30.34
C ASP A 249 -52.33 11.91 30.87
N ALA A 250 -51.91 10.97 30.00
CA ALA A 250 -50.96 9.92 30.37
C ALA A 250 -49.55 10.46 30.66
N ALA A 251 -49.10 11.48 29.92
CA ALA A 251 -47.84 12.17 30.15
C ALA A 251 -47.85 12.98 31.45
N ALA A 252 -48.98 13.59 31.82
CA ALA A 252 -49.15 14.30 33.09
C ALA A 252 -49.10 13.36 34.30
N ASN A 253 -49.61 12.13 34.17
CA ASN A 253 -49.62 11.14 35.25
C ASN A 253 -48.25 10.45 35.47
N PHE A 254 -47.37 10.43 34.46
CA PHE A 254 -46.04 9.84 34.58
C PHE A 254 -45.05 10.76 35.34
N ASN A 255 -45.33 12.06 35.43
CA ASN A 255 -44.43 13.06 36.00
C ASN A 255 -44.70 13.41 37.47
N ASN A 256 -45.67 12.76 38.12
CA ASN A 256 -45.98 12.93 39.55
C ASN A 256 -45.57 11.72 40.41
N GLY A 257 -44.80 10.79 39.86
CA GLY A 257 -44.20 9.68 40.59
C GLY A 257 -42.88 10.11 41.25
N THR A 258 -42.97 10.86 42.34
CA THR A 258 -41.88 10.98 43.32
C THR A 258 -41.52 9.57 43.80
N TYR A 259 -40.41 9.03 43.30
CA TYR A 259 -39.76 7.86 43.88
C TYR A 259 -38.93 8.32 45.08
N ASP A 260 -39.50 8.16 46.27
CA ASP A 260 -38.77 8.21 47.54
C ASP A 260 -38.32 6.77 47.86
N TYR A 261 -37.05 6.45 47.57
CA TYR A 261 -36.25 5.36 48.13
C TYR A 261 -34.76 5.67 47.96
#